data_AF-A0A954N5F3-F1
#
_entry.id   AF-A0A954N5F3-F1
#
_cell.length_a   1.000
_cell.length_b   1.000
_cell.length_c   1.000
_cell.angle_alpha   90.00
_cell.angle_beta   90.00
_cell.angle_gamma   90.00
#
_symmetry.space_group_name_H-M   'P 1'
#
loop_
_entity.id
_entity.type
_entity.pdbx_description
1 polymer ?
#
loop_
_entity_poly.entity_id
_entity_poly.type
_entity_poly.pdbx_seq_one_letter_code
_entity_poly.pdbx_strand_id
1 'polypeptide(L)'
;MQLSDKPMFAVSTAFWCCVILVLAASHADGAGPADIARPDGTPSNETPTDADNGDEGWLADAELLAEQLVGAATPTDATAAKATPIALVDVLAGADTGAARLNAVRAYWDLWAAITNDRDRRDELARLRRLEVDLGGSPESLVALTAKWQALVEASGRSLGEARQRIAEIAIDDRVATAADHAAPADAPHVGPYRTEFKQMFTDQPAAGYMYLLAQSMPARHRALAARGVAVDGALAMVLASAATLTDGKGDGSKLAWRMEQLHRQRTSFVELVRRYNHDIARYALSVAPPDTPNDKIVGMLVLGVDRPPDDPATPADAPTHQYLSDTPSSTPVTSPGAVAYNLLPARPHFPANDASANAGIDAGGQTGAISGDADRVGPKRVVSVARTLFDGGPSELPGEPMSLADALAGVDGDRMTVITNYWWAATSNARVQAMKRLLSRLVAPHDTGVTGNATPLGWAYFAQLADVYEAEIDAMTAMHELVATSRWEGSADVCTTTVPHAGRYRTKADRQTKWQTDRDEIAQLAQQVDDAYQALDLRTTLYVDALRADTDQGGASRTSAAESNDVDAEVRSWQRRHDAVDDLLAALADYNVAIGQYVLAVLPKDEPTDALVSTLVVTGK
;
A
#
# COMPACT_ATOMS: atom_id res chain seq x y z
N MET A 1 24.91 54.10 0.26
CA MET A 1 23.83 53.48 -0.54
C MET A 1 23.73 52.03 -0.09
N GLN A 2 23.01 51.79 1.01
CA GLN A 2 22.79 50.46 1.59
C GLN A 2 21.53 49.88 0.96
N LEU A 3 21.67 48.84 0.15
CA LEU A 3 20.55 48.02 -0.28
C LEU A 3 20.36 46.91 0.76
N SER A 4 19.20 46.96 1.38
CA SER A 4 18.69 46.02 2.37
C SER A 4 18.30 44.72 1.67
N ASP A 5 19.05 43.65 1.92
CA ASP A 5 18.60 42.28 1.66
C ASP A 5 17.44 41.95 2.60
N LYS A 6 16.22 41.95 2.07
CA LYS A 6 15.05 41.38 2.75
C LYS A 6 14.92 39.91 2.33
N PRO A 7 14.77 38.95 3.26
CA PRO A 7 14.58 37.56 2.90
C PRO A 7 13.20 37.33 2.29
N MET A 8 13.18 36.87 1.04
CA MET A 8 12.01 36.57 0.19
C MET A 8 11.34 35.22 0.53
N PHE A 9 11.36 34.81 1.80
CA PHE A 9 10.95 33.45 2.25
C PHE A 9 9.55 33.39 2.89
N ALA A 10 8.79 34.49 2.90
CA ALA A 10 7.47 34.57 3.57
C ALA A 10 6.29 33.96 2.78
N VAL A 11 6.44 33.67 1.48
CA VAL A 11 5.31 33.35 0.58
C VAL A 11 4.83 31.89 0.70
N SER A 12 5.71 30.93 0.95
CA SER A 12 5.32 29.50 1.07
C SER A 12 4.48 29.22 2.34
N THR A 13 4.76 29.91 3.44
CA THR A 13 3.96 29.82 4.67
C THR A 13 2.59 30.47 4.51
N ALA A 14 2.50 31.58 3.76
CA ALA A 14 1.22 32.22 3.46
C ALA A 14 0.33 31.31 2.60
N PHE A 15 0.91 30.51 1.70
CA PHE A 15 0.15 29.55 0.88
C PHE A 15 -0.45 28.42 1.72
N TRP A 16 0.34 27.75 2.58
CA TRP A 16 -0.19 26.73 3.49
C TRP A 16 -1.12 27.31 4.57
N CYS A 17 -0.84 28.51 5.09
CA CYS A 17 -1.79 29.20 5.96
C CYS A 17 -3.08 29.58 5.21
N CYS A 18 -3.03 29.96 3.94
CA CYS A 18 -4.21 30.21 3.12
C CYS A 18 -4.98 28.93 2.81
N VAL A 19 -4.32 27.83 2.48
CA VAL A 19 -4.99 26.53 2.28
C VAL A 19 -5.64 26.07 3.59
N ILE A 20 -4.93 26.18 4.72
CA ILE A 20 -5.48 25.86 6.05
C ILE A 20 -6.59 26.85 6.46
N LEU A 21 -6.51 28.14 6.10
CA LEU A 21 -7.54 29.14 6.38
C LEU A 21 -8.77 28.99 5.47
N VAL A 22 -8.59 28.58 4.21
CA VAL A 22 -9.68 28.28 3.27
C VAL A 22 -10.39 26.99 3.70
N LEU A 23 -9.64 25.98 4.14
CA LEU A 23 -10.19 24.78 4.77
C LEU A 23 -10.90 25.14 6.09
N ALA A 24 -10.30 25.94 6.97
CA ALA A 24 -10.95 26.34 8.22
C ALA A 24 -12.19 27.24 8.00
N ALA A 25 -12.19 28.13 7.00
CA ALA A 25 -13.29 29.04 6.70
C ALA A 25 -14.46 28.33 6.01
N SER A 26 -14.20 27.35 5.14
CA SER A 26 -15.25 26.51 4.54
C SER A 26 -16.02 25.68 5.58
N HIS A 27 -15.50 25.53 6.80
CA HIS A 27 -16.04 24.66 7.83
C HIS A 27 -16.63 25.42 9.04
N ALA A 28 -16.51 26.74 9.08
CA ALA A 28 -16.96 27.57 10.21
C ALA A 28 -18.44 28.01 10.15
N ASP A 29 -19.12 27.87 9.00
CA ASP A 29 -20.47 28.41 8.78
C ASP A 29 -21.63 27.49 9.22
N GLY A 30 -21.37 26.42 9.99
CA GLY A 30 -22.32 25.31 10.20
C GLY A 30 -22.90 25.05 11.60
N ALA A 31 -22.66 25.86 12.63
CA ALA A 31 -23.10 25.53 14.00
C ALA A 31 -23.82 26.68 14.72
N GLY A 32 -25.14 26.78 14.51
CA GLY A 32 -26.03 27.51 15.41
C GLY A 32 -26.47 26.61 16.58
N PRO A 33 -26.70 27.15 17.79
CA PRO A 33 -27.13 26.37 18.94
C PRO A 33 -28.61 25.98 18.80
N ALA A 34 -28.89 24.70 18.54
CA ALA A 34 -30.24 24.16 18.57
C ALA A 34 -30.55 23.53 19.92
N ASP A 35 -31.64 24.02 20.53
CA ASP A 35 -32.27 23.58 21.77
C ASP A 35 -32.72 22.11 21.66
N ILE A 36 -32.26 21.24 22.56
CA ILE A 36 -32.64 19.82 22.60
C ILE A 36 -33.91 19.66 23.44
N ALA A 37 -35.07 19.67 22.78
CA ALA A 37 -36.29 19.11 23.31
C ALA A 37 -36.33 17.59 23.07
N ARG A 38 -36.61 16.85 24.14
CA ARG A 38 -36.65 15.38 24.19
C ARG A 38 -38.04 14.87 23.74
N PRO A 39 -38.16 13.97 22.75
CA PRO A 39 -39.41 13.25 22.51
C PRO A 39 -39.33 11.82 23.04
N ASP A 40 -40.35 11.44 23.82
CA ASP A 40 -40.71 10.05 24.10
C ASP A 40 -41.19 9.38 22.80
N GLY A 41 -40.59 8.24 22.45
CA GLY A 41 -40.96 7.45 21.28
C GLY A 41 -40.53 5.99 21.42
N THR A 42 -41.51 5.09 21.47
CA THR A 42 -41.42 3.62 21.52
C THR A 42 -40.55 3.01 20.42
N PRO A 43 -39.83 1.89 20.69
CA PRO A 43 -38.97 1.23 19.70
C PRO A 43 -39.80 0.48 18.64
N SER A 44 -39.76 0.99 17.41
CA SER A 44 -40.19 0.26 16.22
C SER A 44 -39.09 -0.71 15.78
N ASN A 45 -39.48 -1.95 15.57
CA ASN A 45 -38.63 -3.06 15.17
C ASN A 45 -38.40 -2.99 13.63
N GLU A 46 -37.42 -2.19 13.20
CA GLU A 46 -36.96 -2.14 11.81
C GLU A 46 -35.73 -3.04 11.63
N THR A 47 -35.85 -4.01 10.73
CA THR A 47 -34.78 -4.93 10.33
C THR A 47 -33.62 -4.16 9.66
N PRO A 48 -32.37 -4.32 10.12
CA PRO A 48 -31.21 -3.63 9.54
C PRO A 48 -30.72 -4.39 8.30
N THR A 49 -31.02 -3.88 7.10
CA THR A 49 -30.51 -4.45 5.83
C THR A 49 -29.65 -3.53 4.98
N ASP A 50 -29.38 -2.27 5.38
CA ASP A 50 -28.64 -1.30 4.55
C ASP A 50 -27.40 -0.68 5.22
N ALA A 51 -26.78 -1.36 6.20
CA ALA A 51 -25.60 -0.86 6.91
C ALA A 51 -24.27 -0.92 6.10
N ASP A 52 -24.28 -1.43 4.87
CA ASP A 52 -23.05 -1.68 4.07
C ASP A 52 -22.63 -0.46 3.21
N ASN A 53 -23.43 0.61 3.15
CA ASN A 53 -23.14 1.80 2.31
C ASN A 53 -22.61 3.01 3.11
N GLY A 54 -22.47 2.90 4.44
CA GLY A 54 -21.94 3.97 5.30
C GLY A 54 -20.42 4.19 5.16
N ASP A 55 -19.71 3.21 4.60
CA ASP A 55 -18.25 3.16 4.59
C ASP A 55 -17.59 3.97 3.44
N GLU A 56 -18.34 4.55 2.50
CA GLU A 56 -17.74 5.29 1.38
C GLU A 56 -17.72 6.82 1.56
N GLY A 57 -18.40 7.37 2.57
CA GLY A 57 -18.49 8.82 2.77
C GLY A 57 -17.12 9.50 2.98
N TRP A 58 -16.20 8.86 3.70
CA TRP A 58 -14.86 9.40 3.94
C TRP A 58 -13.98 9.40 2.68
N LEU A 59 -14.31 8.58 1.67
CA LEU A 59 -13.49 8.41 0.48
C LEU A 59 -13.51 9.68 -0.39
N ALA A 60 -14.68 10.30 -0.56
CA ALA A 60 -14.80 11.54 -1.34
C ALA A 60 -14.01 12.71 -0.73
N ASP A 61 -14.05 12.85 0.60
CA ASP A 61 -13.27 13.88 1.30
C ASP A 61 -11.77 13.59 1.23
N ALA A 62 -11.39 12.31 1.32
CA ALA A 62 -10.02 11.85 1.17
C ALA A 62 -9.47 12.03 -0.24
N GLU A 63 -10.31 11.85 -1.28
CA GLU A 63 -9.99 12.14 -2.67
C GLU A 63 -9.70 13.63 -2.86
N LEU A 64 -10.58 14.51 -2.40
CA LEU A 64 -10.38 15.96 -2.47
C LEU A 64 -9.08 16.38 -1.77
N LEU A 65 -8.77 15.76 -0.63
CA LEU A 65 -7.53 16.01 0.10
C LEU A 65 -6.30 15.52 -0.69
N ALA A 66 -6.37 14.34 -1.30
CA ALA A 66 -5.31 13.82 -2.15
C ALA A 66 -5.06 14.74 -3.36
N GLU A 67 -6.12 15.26 -3.99
CA GLU A 67 -6.05 16.25 -5.05
C GLU A 67 -5.38 17.55 -4.59
N GLN A 68 -5.74 18.06 -3.41
CA GLN A 68 -5.11 19.24 -2.83
C GLN A 68 -3.63 19.02 -2.54
N LEU A 69 -3.25 17.85 -2.02
CA LEU A 69 -1.85 17.51 -1.75
C LEU A 69 -1.02 17.42 -3.04
N VAL A 70 -1.59 16.84 -4.10
CA VAL A 70 -0.94 16.78 -5.42
C VAL A 70 -0.90 18.15 -6.10
N GLY A 71 -1.97 18.92 -6.06
CA GLY A 71 -2.01 20.29 -6.59
C GLY A 71 -1.01 21.20 -5.88
N ALA A 72 -0.88 21.04 -4.55
CA ALA A 72 0.16 21.71 -3.77
C ALA A 72 1.56 21.22 -4.14
N ALA A 73 1.73 19.96 -4.59
CA ALA A 73 3.00 19.39 -5.07
C ALA A 73 3.46 19.93 -6.42
N THR A 74 2.52 20.28 -7.30
CA THR A 74 2.83 20.85 -8.61
C THR A 74 3.39 22.27 -8.47
N PRO A 75 4.57 22.57 -9.04
CA PRO A 75 5.23 23.87 -8.85
C PRO A 75 4.48 24.99 -9.60
N THR A 76 3.72 25.82 -8.88
CA THR A 76 2.91 26.89 -9.48
C THR A 76 3.54 28.29 -9.46
N ASP A 77 4.12 28.81 -8.36
CA ASP A 77 4.27 30.29 -8.30
C ASP A 77 5.61 30.94 -7.86
N ALA A 78 6.60 30.26 -7.26
CA ALA A 78 7.82 30.96 -6.80
C ALA A 78 9.15 30.23 -7.02
N THR A 79 9.23 28.93 -6.73
CA THR A 79 10.35 28.08 -7.16
C THR A 79 10.28 27.77 -8.66
N ALA A 80 9.09 27.89 -9.26
CA ALA A 80 8.81 27.76 -10.68
C ALA A 80 9.52 28.82 -11.56
N ALA A 81 9.90 29.97 -11.01
CA ALA A 81 10.55 31.03 -11.79
C ALA A 81 11.87 30.62 -12.45
N LYS A 82 12.48 29.51 -12.01
CA LYS A 82 13.65 28.90 -12.65
C LYS A 82 13.40 27.52 -13.26
N ALA A 83 12.24 26.92 -13.01
CA ALA A 83 11.92 25.60 -13.56
C ALA A 83 11.36 25.75 -14.98
N THR A 84 11.75 24.86 -15.87
CA THR A 84 11.16 24.76 -17.20
C THR A 84 10.03 23.73 -17.14
N PRO A 85 8.75 24.13 -17.29
CA PRO A 85 7.65 23.19 -17.31
C PRO A 85 7.76 22.31 -18.56
N ILE A 86 7.55 21.00 -18.39
CA ILE A 86 7.56 20.00 -19.45
C ILE A 86 6.27 19.20 -19.35
N ALA A 87 5.46 19.19 -20.40
CA ALA A 87 4.25 18.38 -20.45
C ALA A 87 4.60 16.93 -20.79
N LEU A 88 3.79 15.99 -20.32
CA LEU A 88 3.95 14.57 -20.59
C LEU A 88 3.88 14.28 -22.10
N VAL A 89 3.06 15.02 -22.84
CA VAL A 89 2.98 14.91 -24.31
C VAL A 89 4.33 15.19 -24.99
N ASP A 90 5.10 16.15 -24.47
CA ASP A 90 6.41 16.52 -25.02
C ASP A 90 7.43 15.40 -24.78
N VAL A 91 7.37 14.76 -23.61
CA VAL A 91 8.24 13.60 -23.29
C VAL A 91 7.88 12.39 -24.14
N LEU A 92 6.60 12.21 -24.47
CA LEU A 92 6.13 11.13 -25.35
C LEU A 92 6.46 11.35 -26.82
N ALA A 93 6.75 12.58 -27.26
CA ALA A 93 7.00 12.90 -28.67
C ALA A 93 8.18 12.12 -29.27
N GLY A 94 9.12 11.67 -28.44
CA GLY A 94 10.25 10.82 -28.87
C GLY A 94 10.03 9.31 -28.74
N ALA A 95 8.85 8.85 -28.31
CA ALA A 95 8.61 7.45 -27.97
C ALA A 95 7.75 6.73 -29.02
N ASP A 96 8.41 6.05 -29.96
CA ASP A 96 7.76 5.40 -31.11
C ASP A 96 7.16 4.01 -30.82
N THR A 97 7.51 3.40 -29.69
CA THR A 97 7.04 2.06 -29.31
C THR A 97 6.28 2.09 -27.99
N GLY A 98 5.36 1.14 -27.78
CA GLY A 98 4.64 1.03 -26.50
C GLY A 98 5.58 0.89 -25.29
N ALA A 99 6.69 0.16 -25.45
CA ALA A 99 7.71 0.02 -24.40
C ALA A 99 8.45 1.34 -24.13
N ALA A 100 8.84 2.07 -25.19
CA ALA A 100 9.46 3.39 -25.05
C ALA A 100 8.50 4.39 -24.41
N ARG A 101 7.22 4.37 -24.78
CA ARG A 101 6.17 5.23 -24.19
C ARG A 101 5.99 4.91 -22.71
N LEU A 102 5.93 3.63 -22.35
CA LEU A 102 5.82 3.23 -20.95
C LEU A 102 7.04 3.69 -20.13
N ASN A 103 8.24 3.57 -20.69
CA ASN A 103 9.46 4.05 -20.04
C ASN A 103 9.46 5.58 -19.85
N ALA A 104 9.02 6.33 -20.87
CA ALA A 104 8.88 7.78 -20.83
C ALA A 104 7.89 8.24 -19.75
N VAL A 105 6.70 7.63 -19.68
CA VAL A 105 5.70 7.94 -18.64
C VAL A 105 6.24 7.64 -17.25
N ARG A 106 6.95 6.52 -17.07
CA ARG A 106 7.55 6.17 -15.76
C ARG A 106 8.59 7.17 -15.32
N ALA A 107 9.49 7.56 -16.23
CA ALA A 107 10.51 8.57 -15.96
C ALA A 107 9.88 9.93 -15.61
N TYR A 108 8.79 10.29 -16.27
CA TYR A 108 8.04 11.53 -15.98
C TYR A 108 7.49 11.54 -14.55
N TRP A 109 6.82 10.46 -14.12
CA TRP A 109 6.29 10.35 -12.76
C TRP A 109 7.38 10.13 -11.70
N ASP A 110 8.52 9.52 -12.06
CA ASP A 110 9.70 9.49 -11.20
C ASP A 110 10.27 10.89 -10.95
N LEU A 111 10.30 11.75 -11.98
CA LEU A 111 10.72 13.15 -11.84
C LEU A 111 9.75 13.92 -10.94
N TRP A 112 8.44 13.76 -11.11
CA TRP A 112 7.43 14.37 -10.25
C TRP A 112 7.64 13.98 -8.77
N ALA A 113 7.82 12.69 -8.49
CA ALA A 113 8.05 12.20 -7.14
C ALA A 113 9.37 12.71 -6.55
N ALA A 114 10.44 12.79 -7.35
CA ALA A 114 11.73 13.29 -6.89
C ALA A 114 11.69 14.79 -6.54
N ILE A 115 11.01 15.62 -7.35
CA ILE A 115 10.81 17.05 -7.08
C ILE A 115 10.00 17.24 -5.79
N THR A 116 8.89 16.50 -5.65
CA THR A 116 8.00 16.61 -4.49
C THR A 116 8.73 16.24 -3.20
N ASN A 117 9.43 15.11 -3.19
CA ASN A 117 10.23 14.67 -2.04
C ASN A 117 11.35 15.65 -1.68
N ASP A 118 12.07 16.19 -2.66
CA ASP A 118 13.15 17.15 -2.43
C ASP A 118 12.64 18.46 -1.84
N ARG A 119 11.53 18.97 -2.36
CA ARG A 119 10.88 20.17 -1.83
C ARG A 119 10.37 19.95 -0.40
N ASP A 120 9.61 18.89 -0.17
CA ASP A 120 9.01 18.62 1.14
C ASP A 120 10.07 18.47 2.23
N ARG A 121 11.19 17.80 1.94
CA ARG A 121 12.34 17.67 2.85
C ARG A 121 13.00 19.01 3.17
N ARG A 122 13.15 19.89 2.16
CA ARG A 122 13.67 21.25 2.39
C ARG A 122 12.72 22.10 3.22
N ASP A 123 11.43 22.00 2.98
CA ASP A 123 10.40 22.72 3.73
C ASP A 123 10.33 22.24 5.19
N GLU A 124 10.46 20.94 5.42
CA GLU A 124 10.55 20.34 6.76
C GLU A 124 11.80 20.80 7.51
N LEU A 125 12.97 20.79 6.87
CA LEU A 125 14.20 21.31 7.46
C LEU A 125 14.12 22.82 7.74
N ALA A 126 13.54 23.60 6.83
CA ALA A 126 13.34 25.03 7.00
C ALA A 126 12.37 25.34 8.15
N ARG A 127 11.30 24.54 8.29
CA ARG A 127 10.35 24.65 9.41
C ARG A 127 11.01 24.34 10.74
N LEU A 128 11.81 23.26 10.79
CA LEU A 128 12.55 22.88 11.99
C LEU A 128 13.51 23.98 12.43
N ARG A 129 14.31 24.53 11.51
CA ARG A 129 15.23 25.64 11.80
C ARG A 129 14.53 26.90 12.29
N ARG A 130 13.36 27.24 11.75
CA ARG A 130 12.56 28.38 12.25
C ARG A 130 12.12 28.15 13.68
N LEU A 131 11.62 26.94 13.97
CA LEU A 131 11.21 26.59 15.33
C LEU A 131 12.37 26.65 16.32
N GLU A 132 13.56 26.18 15.94
CA GLU A 132 14.77 26.29 16.79
C GLU A 132 15.11 27.74 17.14
N VAL A 133 14.92 28.67 16.20
CA VAL A 133 15.09 30.12 16.42
C VAL A 133 14.02 30.66 17.37
N ASP A 134 12.74 30.31 17.13
CA ASP A 134 11.61 30.79 17.93
C ASP A 134 11.70 30.34 19.40
N LEU A 135 12.26 29.15 19.65
CA LEU A 135 12.47 28.61 21.00
C LEU A 135 13.67 29.23 21.73
N GLY A 136 14.54 29.98 21.05
CA GLY A 136 15.76 30.53 21.64
C GLY A 136 16.80 29.46 22.02
N GLY A 137 16.69 28.26 21.46
CA GLY A 137 17.54 27.10 21.73
C GLY A 137 16.87 25.79 21.29
N SER A 138 17.65 24.81 20.86
CA SER A 138 17.14 23.52 20.38
C SER A 138 17.14 22.46 21.51
N PRO A 139 15.99 21.86 21.84
CA PRO A 139 15.96 20.58 22.53
C PRO A 139 16.85 19.55 21.81
N GLU A 140 17.53 18.68 22.56
CA GLU A 140 18.44 17.67 22.00
C GLU A 140 17.76 16.80 20.92
N SER A 141 16.48 16.46 21.13
CA SER A 141 15.66 15.72 20.15
C SER A 141 15.53 16.44 18.81
N LEU A 142 15.40 17.77 18.81
CA LEU A 142 15.30 18.57 17.59
C LEU A 142 16.65 18.69 16.89
N VAL A 143 17.76 18.76 17.63
CA VAL A 143 19.12 18.78 17.05
C VAL A 143 19.40 17.50 16.25
N ALA A 144 19.08 16.34 16.84
CA ALA A 144 19.24 15.05 16.16
C ALA A 144 18.36 14.96 14.89
N LEU A 145 17.11 15.44 14.98
CA LEU A 145 16.20 15.49 13.84
C LEU A 145 16.69 16.45 12.74
N THR A 146 17.26 17.60 13.11
CA THR A 146 17.86 18.56 12.17
C THR A 146 19.00 17.93 11.38
N ALA A 147 19.91 17.20 12.04
CA ALA A 147 20.99 16.49 11.37
C ALA A 147 20.47 15.42 10.40
N LYS A 148 19.46 14.65 10.83
CA LYS A 148 18.80 13.65 9.98
C LYS A 148 18.15 14.26 8.73
N TRP A 149 17.43 15.37 8.86
CA TRP A 149 16.80 16.06 7.72
C TRP A 149 17.81 16.71 6.78
N GLN A 150 18.95 17.18 7.27
CA GLN A 150 20.04 17.63 6.39
C GLN A 150 20.53 16.51 5.47
N ALA A 151 20.80 15.33 6.04
CA ALA A 151 21.20 14.17 5.25
C ALA A 151 20.12 13.74 4.23
N LEU A 152 18.83 13.81 4.60
CA LEU A 152 17.75 13.50 3.68
C LEU A 152 17.60 14.50 2.53
N VAL A 153 17.84 15.79 2.76
CA VAL A 153 17.85 16.82 1.71
C VAL A 153 18.98 16.57 0.72
N GLU A 154 20.16 16.17 1.19
CA GLU A 154 21.27 15.80 0.30
C GLU A 154 20.96 14.54 -0.52
N ALA A 155 20.32 13.54 0.11
CA ALA A 155 19.87 12.34 -0.59
C ALA A 155 18.79 12.64 -1.64
N SER A 156 17.78 13.47 -1.33
CA SER A 156 16.75 13.85 -2.32
C SER A 156 17.33 14.65 -3.48
N GLY A 157 18.28 15.54 -3.20
CA GLY A 157 18.95 16.32 -4.25
C GLY A 157 19.64 15.44 -5.28
N ARG A 158 20.27 14.33 -4.85
CA ARG A 158 20.85 13.33 -5.74
C ARG A 158 19.80 12.60 -6.56
N SER A 159 18.75 12.08 -5.93
CA SER A 159 17.66 11.39 -6.63
C SER A 159 16.94 12.30 -7.64
N LEU A 160 16.81 13.59 -7.35
CA LEU A 160 16.29 14.58 -8.29
C LEU A 160 17.22 14.77 -9.50
N GLY A 161 18.53 14.85 -9.28
CA GLY A 161 19.51 14.89 -10.36
C GLY A 161 19.42 13.67 -11.27
N GLU A 162 19.34 12.48 -10.69
CA GLU A 162 19.18 11.21 -11.43
C GLU A 162 17.86 11.14 -12.22
N ALA A 163 16.76 11.65 -11.66
CA ALA A 163 15.47 11.68 -12.37
C ALA A 163 15.50 12.67 -13.55
N ARG A 164 16.13 13.84 -13.39
CA ARG A 164 16.33 14.82 -14.47
C ARG A 164 17.22 14.27 -15.57
N GLN A 165 18.31 13.60 -15.21
CA GLN A 165 19.19 12.94 -16.18
C GLN A 165 18.41 11.90 -16.99
N ARG A 166 17.57 11.07 -16.35
CA ARG A 166 16.74 10.08 -17.06
C ARG A 166 15.77 10.73 -18.05
N ILE A 167 15.19 11.89 -17.72
CA ILE A 167 14.37 12.65 -18.68
C ILE A 167 15.21 13.16 -19.85
N ALA A 168 16.43 13.67 -19.59
CA ALA A 168 17.34 14.10 -20.65
C ALA A 168 17.72 12.97 -21.61
N GLU A 169 17.92 11.75 -21.08
CA GLU A 169 18.28 10.56 -21.86
C GLU A 169 17.13 10.03 -22.73
N ILE A 170 15.87 10.25 -22.30
CA ILE A 170 14.67 9.82 -23.04
C ILE A 170 14.22 10.89 -24.04
N ALA A 171 14.48 12.16 -23.76
CA ALA A 171 14.10 13.28 -24.60
C ALA A 171 14.81 13.26 -25.94
N ILE A 172 14.06 13.12 -27.03
CA ILE A 172 14.58 13.27 -28.40
C ILE A 172 14.60 14.74 -28.83
N ASP A 173 13.69 15.57 -28.31
CA ASP A 173 13.67 17.00 -28.61
C ASP A 173 14.79 17.74 -27.85
N ASP A 174 15.70 18.37 -28.60
CA ASP A 174 16.80 19.19 -28.07
C ASP A 174 16.32 20.26 -27.08
N ARG A 175 15.08 20.75 -27.20
CA ARG A 175 14.47 21.69 -26.25
C ARG A 175 14.25 21.04 -24.89
N VAL A 176 13.70 19.84 -24.87
CA VAL A 176 13.45 19.06 -23.64
C VAL A 176 14.79 18.65 -23.03
N ALA A 177 15.76 18.23 -23.85
CA ALA A 177 17.10 17.88 -23.39
C ALA A 177 17.84 19.09 -22.77
N THR A 178 17.77 20.26 -23.41
CA THR A 178 18.39 21.50 -22.89
C THR A 178 17.68 22.00 -21.62
N ALA A 179 16.37 21.75 -21.50
CA ALA A 179 15.58 22.09 -20.34
C ALA A 179 15.74 21.11 -19.17
N ALA A 180 16.33 19.93 -19.38
CA ALA A 180 16.29 18.81 -18.44
C ALA A 180 16.87 19.14 -17.05
N ASP A 181 17.92 19.95 -16.98
CA ASP A 181 18.56 20.39 -15.73
C ASP A 181 17.59 21.15 -14.80
N HIS A 182 16.57 21.76 -15.37
CA HIS A 182 15.54 22.52 -14.69
C HIS A 182 14.13 22.02 -14.98
N ALA A 183 14.00 20.82 -15.54
CA ALA A 183 12.72 20.22 -15.86
C ALA A 183 11.84 20.12 -14.61
N ALA A 184 10.58 20.49 -14.79
CA ALA A 184 9.50 20.25 -13.87
C ALA A 184 8.28 19.72 -14.63
N PRO A 185 7.62 18.66 -14.15
CA PRO A 185 6.35 18.19 -14.70
C PRO A 185 5.31 19.31 -14.68
N ALA A 186 4.72 19.58 -15.85
CA ALA A 186 3.59 20.50 -15.99
C ALA A 186 2.24 19.83 -15.66
N ASP A 187 2.14 18.52 -15.86
CA ASP A 187 0.92 17.76 -15.62
C ASP A 187 0.88 17.18 -14.20
N ALA A 188 -0.31 17.16 -13.60
CA ALA A 188 -0.55 16.54 -12.31
C ALA A 188 -0.78 15.02 -12.47
N PRO A 189 -0.27 14.17 -11.57
CA PRO A 189 -0.59 12.75 -11.55
C PRO A 189 -2.07 12.49 -11.19
N HIS A 190 -2.60 11.37 -11.67
CA HIS A 190 -3.93 10.89 -11.32
C HIS A 190 -4.00 10.44 -9.86
N VAL A 191 -5.03 10.91 -9.13
CA VAL A 191 -5.28 10.51 -7.73
C VAL A 191 -6.71 10.03 -7.46
N GLY A 192 -7.66 10.33 -8.35
CA GLY A 192 -9.03 9.84 -8.24
C GLY A 192 -9.20 8.40 -8.73
N PRO A 193 -10.45 7.90 -8.80
CA PRO A 193 -10.75 6.55 -9.26
C PRO A 193 -10.48 6.38 -10.76
N TYR A 194 -9.58 5.47 -11.12
CA TYR A 194 -9.31 5.12 -12.51
C TYR A 194 -10.30 4.07 -13.05
N ARG A 195 -11.03 4.43 -14.13
CA ARG A 195 -12.00 3.53 -14.77
C ARG A 195 -11.31 2.65 -15.81
N THR A 196 -11.14 1.37 -15.48
CA THR A 196 -10.45 0.42 -16.35
C THR A 196 -11.33 -0.08 -17.51
N GLU A 197 -12.66 -0.03 -17.37
CA GLU A 197 -13.64 -0.63 -18.28
C GLU A 197 -13.32 -2.10 -18.65
N PHE A 198 -12.60 -2.79 -17.76
CA PHE A 198 -12.01 -4.11 -18.03
C PHE A 198 -13.03 -5.14 -18.50
N LYS A 199 -14.19 -5.21 -17.82
CA LYS A 199 -15.27 -6.13 -18.18
C LYS A 199 -15.80 -5.88 -19.59
N GLN A 200 -15.92 -4.61 -20.00
CA GLN A 200 -16.42 -4.25 -21.34
C GLN A 200 -15.37 -4.58 -22.42
N MET A 201 -14.10 -4.31 -22.15
CA MET A 201 -13.01 -4.54 -23.12
C MET A 201 -12.69 -6.02 -23.35
N PHE A 202 -12.86 -6.86 -22.33
CA PHE A 202 -12.47 -8.27 -22.36
C PHE A 202 -13.67 -9.24 -22.26
N THR A 203 -14.86 -8.81 -22.71
CA THR A 203 -16.04 -9.71 -22.77
C THR A 203 -15.82 -10.86 -23.77
N ASP A 204 -15.30 -10.54 -24.96
CA ASP A 204 -15.17 -11.51 -26.07
C ASP A 204 -13.77 -12.12 -26.20
N GLN A 205 -12.78 -11.57 -25.49
CA GLN A 205 -11.39 -12.00 -25.58
C GLN A 205 -10.77 -12.10 -24.17
N PRO A 206 -10.10 -13.23 -23.84
CA PRO A 206 -9.41 -13.34 -22.56
C PRO A 206 -8.27 -12.31 -22.46
N ALA A 207 -8.26 -11.56 -21.37
CA ALA A 207 -7.18 -10.62 -21.06
C ALA A 207 -5.88 -11.37 -20.72
N ALA A 208 -4.74 -10.72 -20.95
CA ALA A 208 -3.48 -11.20 -20.37
C ALA A 208 -3.56 -11.15 -18.83
N GLY A 209 -2.98 -12.13 -18.13
CA GLY A 209 -3.12 -12.23 -16.67
C GLY A 209 -2.74 -10.93 -15.92
N TYR A 210 -1.64 -10.28 -16.31
CA TYR A 210 -1.22 -9.04 -15.65
C TYR A 210 -2.24 -7.90 -15.81
N MET A 211 -3.06 -7.91 -16.87
CA MET A 211 -4.14 -6.93 -17.06
C MET A 211 -5.28 -7.16 -16.08
N TYR A 212 -5.57 -8.43 -15.77
CA TYR A 212 -6.51 -8.80 -14.72
C TYR A 212 -6.01 -8.31 -13.35
N LEU A 213 -4.74 -8.56 -13.02
CA LEU A 213 -4.12 -8.06 -11.79
C LEU A 213 -4.21 -6.54 -11.66
N LEU A 214 -3.88 -5.81 -12.73
CA LEU A 214 -4.01 -4.34 -12.73
C LEU A 214 -5.46 -3.93 -12.51
N ALA A 215 -6.40 -4.49 -13.27
CA ALA A 215 -7.82 -4.14 -13.14
C ALA A 215 -8.39 -4.43 -11.74
N GLN A 216 -7.95 -5.51 -11.10
CA GLN A 216 -8.38 -5.90 -9.75
C GLN A 216 -7.73 -5.07 -8.64
N SER A 217 -6.46 -4.68 -8.81
CA SER A 217 -5.70 -3.93 -7.79
C SER A 217 -5.95 -2.43 -7.82
N MET A 218 -6.39 -1.85 -8.94
CA MET A 218 -6.65 -0.40 -9.08
C MET A 218 -7.57 0.18 -7.99
N PRO A 219 -8.73 -0.43 -7.65
CA PRO A 219 -9.60 0.09 -6.60
C PRO A 219 -8.97 0.05 -5.20
N ALA A 220 -8.15 -0.97 -4.91
CA ALA A 220 -7.41 -1.04 -3.65
C ALA A 220 -6.32 0.04 -3.58
N ARG A 221 -5.60 0.30 -4.69
CA ARG A 221 -4.59 1.38 -4.78
C ARG A 221 -5.20 2.74 -4.54
N HIS A 222 -6.35 3.01 -5.15
CA HIS A 222 -7.09 4.24 -4.96
C HIS A 222 -7.49 4.44 -3.48
N ARG A 223 -8.06 3.41 -2.85
CA ARG A 223 -8.42 3.47 -1.42
C ARG A 223 -7.19 3.65 -0.51
N ALA A 224 -6.06 3.01 -0.82
CA ALA A 224 -4.80 3.21 -0.12
C ALA A 224 -4.32 4.66 -0.21
N LEU A 225 -4.40 5.24 -1.40
CA LEU A 225 -4.01 6.63 -1.67
C LEU A 225 -4.89 7.61 -0.89
N ALA A 226 -6.22 7.43 -0.94
CA ALA A 226 -7.16 8.25 -0.21
C ALA A 226 -6.93 8.19 1.31
N ALA A 227 -6.84 6.97 1.87
CA ALA A 227 -6.55 6.78 3.30
C ALA A 227 -5.22 7.42 3.70
N ARG A 228 -4.18 7.31 2.87
CA ARG A 228 -2.89 7.96 3.14
C ARG A 228 -2.97 9.48 3.07
N GLY A 229 -3.79 10.05 2.18
CA GLY A 229 -4.07 11.48 2.14
C GLY A 229 -4.58 12.00 3.49
N VAL A 230 -5.58 11.33 4.07
CA VAL A 230 -6.12 11.65 5.41
C VAL A 230 -5.05 11.53 6.50
N ALA A 231 -4.22 10.49 6.43
CA ALA A 231 -3.11 10.30 7.38
C ALA A 231 -2.07 11.44 7.31
N VAL A 232 -1.76 11.97 6.12
CA VAL A 232 -0.84 13.10 5.95
C VAL A 232 -1.39 14.38 6.59
N ASP A 233 -2.67 14.68 6.36
CA ASP A 233 -3.31 15.88 6.92
C ASP A 233 -3.38 15.81 8.46
N GLY A 234 -3.85 14.68 8.99
CA GLY A 234 -3.90 14.50 10.44
C GLY A 234 -2.52 14.53 11.11
N ALA A 235 -1.49 13.94 10.48
CA ALA A 235 -0.11 14.05 10.97
C ALA A 235 0.41 15.50 10.94
N LEU A 236 0.06 16.29 9.91
CA LEU A 236 0.40 17.71 9.82
C LEU A 236 -0.27 18.52 10.93
N ALA A 237 -1.58 18.29 11.15
CA ALA A 237 -2.32 18.93 12.24
C ALA A 237 -1.67 18.66 13.61
N MET A 238 -1.22 17.44 13.86
CA MET A 238 -0.51 17.09 15.09
C MET A 238 0.84 17.79 15.25
N VAL A 239 1.62 17.93 14.17
CA VAL A 239 2.87 18.68 14.19
C VAL A 239 2.60 20.15 14.51
N LEU A 240 1.60 20.76 13.88
CA LEU A 240 1.22 22.15 14.13
C LEU A 240 0.77 22.37 15.58
N ALA A 241 -0.09 21.49 16.10
CA ALA A 241 -0.53 21.54 17.49
C ALA A 241 0.65 21.38 18.46
N SER A 242 1.54 20.42 18.22
CA SER A 242 2.73 20.22 19.06
C SER A 242 3.69 21.40 19.01
N ALA A 243 3.92 21.97 17.84
CA ALA A 243 4.78 23.15 17.68
C ALA A 243 4.22 24.33 18.48
N ALA A 244 2.91 24.60 18.39
CA ALA A 244 2.25 25.64 19.17
C ALA A 244 2.42 25.43 20.69
N THR A 245 2.16 24.22 21.18
CA THR A 245 2.32 23.92 22.62
C THR A 245 3.77 24.06 23.10
N LEU A 246 4.75 23.71 22.24
CA LEU A 246 6.17 23.83 22.56
C LEU A 246 6.60 25.31 22.61
N THR A 247 6.16 26.13 21.65
CA THR A 247 6.42 27.57 21.63
C THR A 247 5.80 28.29 22.84
N ASP A 248 4.67 27.81 23.34
CA ASP A 248 4.04 28.30 24.59
C ASP A 248 4.79 27.85 25.87
N GLY A 249 5.90 27.11 25.73
CA GLY A 249 6.70 26.58 26.85
C GLY A 249 6.05 25.43 27.61
N LYS A 250 5.01 24.79 27.05
CA LYS A 250 4.24 23.70 27.68
C LYS A 250 4.43 22.34 27.01
N GLY A 251 5.05 22.31 25.84
CA GLY A 251 5.22 21.10 25.02
C GLY A 251 6.50 20.32 25.31
N ASP A 252 6.57 19.10 24.78
CA ASP A 252 7.75 18.24 24.80
C ASP A 252 8.38 18.17 23.41
N GLY A 253 9.65 18.59 23.31
CA GLY A 253 10.42 18.56 22.06
C GLY A 253 10.60 17.14 21.50
N SER A 254 10.56 16.09 22.34
CA SER A 254 10.65 14.70 21.88
C SER A 254 9.37 14.25 21.20
N LYS A 255 8.20 14.65 21.73
CA LYS A 255 6.90 14.39 21.10
C LYS A 255 6.79 15.08 19.76
N LEU A 256 7.19 16.36 19.67
CA LEU A 256 7.21 17.07 18.40
C LEU A 256 8.17 16.42 17.40
N ALA A 257 9.38 16.05 17.82
CA ALA A 257 10.33 15.38 16.94
C ALA A 257 9.74 14.10 16.34
N TRP A 258 9.13 13.26 17.18
CA TRP A 258 8.47 12.03 16.73
C TRP A 258 7.31 12.31 15.77
N ARG A 259 6.45 13.29 16.05
CA ARG A 259 5.33 13.67 15.14
C ARG A 259 5.82 14.19 13.79
N MET A 260 6.92 14.95 13.77
CA MET A 260 7.55 15.38 12.51
C MET A 260 8.09 14.20 11.71
N GLU A 261 8.65 13.18 12.37
CA GLU A 261 9.04 11.94 11.70
C GLU A 261 7.83 11.19 11.13
N GLN A 262 6.69 11.18 11.84
CA GLN A 262 5.46 10.57 11.33
C GLN A 262 4.94 11.31 10.10
N LEU A 263 4.85 12.64 10.14
CA LEU A 263 4.46 13.45 8.98
C LEU A 263 5.33 13.14 7.76
N HIS A 264 6.65 13.10 7.95
CA HIS A 264 7.58 12.78 6.88
C HIS A 264 7.36 11.39 6.30
N ARG A 265 7.17 10.38 7.15
CA ARG A 265 6.85 9.00 6.72
C ARG A 265 5.57 8.99 5.88
N GLN A 266 4.49 9.60 6.38
CA GLN A 266 3.20 9.61 5.67
C GLN A 266 3.30 10.31 4.32
N ARG A 267 4.02 11.45 4.23
CA ARG A 267 4.23 12.17 2.96
C ARG A 267 5.05 11.36 1.96
N THR A 268 6.14 10.75 2.42
CA THR A 268 6.98 9.91 1.55
C THR A 268 6.19 8.72 1.01
N SER A 269 5.41 8.05 1.88
CA SER A 269 4.53 6.94 1.46
C SER A 269 3.42 7.42 0.52
N PHE A 270 2.82 8.59 0.75
CA PHE A 270 1.82 9.17 -0.15
C PHE A 270 2.39 9.42 -1.56
N VAL A 271 3.54 10.10 -1.65
CA VAL A 271 4.21 10.36 -2.94
C VAL A 271 4.56 9.06 -3.67
N GLU A 272 5.02 8.04 -2.93
CA GLU A 272 5.31 6.72 -3.50
C GLU A 272 4.05 6.01 -4.02
N LEU A 273 2.94 6.09 -3.28
CA LEU A 273 1.64 5.55 -3.71
C LEU A 273 1.13 6.23 -4.97
N VAL A 274 1.17 7.57 -5.04
CA VAL A 274 0.79 8.33 -6.25
C VAL A 274 1.62 7.86 -7.44
N ARG A 275 2.95 7.75 -7.27
CA ARG A 275 3.86 7.29 -8.31
C ARG A 275 3.53 5.89 -8.81
N ARG A 276 3.37 4.92 -7.90
CA ARG A 276 3.03 3.53 -8.24
C ARG A 276 1.67 3.42 -8.93
N TYR A 277 0.68 4.14 -8.43
CA TYR A 277 -0.66 4.18 -9.02
C TYR A 277 -0.61 4.67 -10.47
N ASN A 278 0.12 5.75 -10.73
CA ASN A 278 0.28 6.30 -12.08
C ASN A 278 1.15 5.42 -13.00
N HIS A 279 2.13 4.69 -12.46
CA HIS A 279 2.88 3.68 -13.22
C HIS A 279 1.99 2.51 -13.66
N ASP A 280 1.06 2.08 -12.79
CA ASP A 280 0.13 1.02 -13.11
C ASP A 280 -0.98 1.49 -14.07
N ILE A 281 -1.45 2.74 -13.93
CA ILE A 281 -2.37 3.35 -14.89
C ILE A 281 -1.70 3.40 -16.27
N ALA A 282 -0.44 3.83 -16.32
CA ALA A 282 0.34 3.86 -17.56
C ALA A 282 0.49 2.48 -18.19
N ARG A 283 0.81 1.46 -17.38
CA ARG A 283 0.93 0.09 -17.84
C ARG A 283 -0.41 -0.43 -18.39
N TYR A 284 -1.52 -0.19 -17.69
CA TYR A 284 -2.84 -0.61 -18.14
C TYR A 284 -3.26 0.11 -19.43
N ALA A 285 -3.19 1.44 -19.44
CA ALA A 285 -3.58 2.30 -20.55
C ALA A 285 -2.82 1.95 -21.85
N LEU A 286 -1.50 1.78 -21.77
CA LEU A 286 -0.67 1.45 -22.94
C LEU A 286 -0.86 0.00 -23.42
N SER A 287 -1.34 -0.90 -22.55
CA SER A 287 -1.67 -2.28 -22.93
C SER A 287 -3.03 -2.41 -23.63
N VAL A 288 -3.98 -1.50 -23.37
CA VAL A 288 -5.28 -1.48 -24.06
C VAL A 288 -5.31 -0.55 -25.26
N ALA A 289 -4.42 0.44 -25.32
CA ALA A 289 -4.36 1.39 -26.42
C ALA A 289 -3.84 0.71 -27.71
N PRO A 290 -4.49 0.93 -28.87
CA PRO A 290 -3.92 0.55 -30.16
C PRO A 290 -2.49 1.10 -30.35
N PRO A 291 -1.57 0.37 -31.00
CA PRO A 291 -0.17 0.78 -31.17
C PRO A 291 0.02 2.18 -31.79
N ASP A 292 -0.92 2.55 -32.65
CA ASP A 292 -1.02 3.77 -33.45
C ASP A 292 -1.83 4.88 -32.75
N THR A 293 -2.17 4.72 -31.47
CA THR A 293 -2.84 5.75 -30.67
C THR A 293 -1.96 7.01 -30.58
N PRO A 294 -2.49 8.20 -30.94
CA PRO A 294 -1.76 9.47 -30.81
C PRO A 294 -1.40 9.79 -29.36
N ASN A 295 -0.26 10.47 -29.16
CA ASN A 295 0.24 10.82 -27.83
C ASN A 295 -0.76 11.65 -27.01
N ASP A 296 -1.46 12.61 -27.62
CA ASP A 296 -2.49 13.42 -26.92
C ASP A 296 -3.59 12.54 -26.30
N LYS A 297 -4.01 11.50 -27.03
CA LYS A 297 -5.02 10.56 -26.56
C LYS A 297 -4.46 9.66 -25.46
N ILE A 298 -3.20 9.25 -25.55
CA ILE A 298 -2.52 8.55 -24.45
C ILE A 298 -2.47 9.43 -23.21
N VAL A 299 -2.06 10.70 -23.32
CA VAL A 299 -2.02 11.63 -22.17
C VAL A 299 -3.41 11.82 -21.55
N GLY A 300 -4.46 11.95 -22.37
CA GLY A 300 -5.83 12.02 -21.89
C GLY A 300 -6.34 10.76 -21.18
N MET A 301 -5.67 9.61 -21.35
CA MET A 301 -5.93 8.37 -20.60
C MET A 301 -5.13 8.28 -19.29
N LEU A 302 -4.13 9.15 -19.07
CA LEU A 302 -3.19 9.08 -17.94
C LEU A 302 -3.39 10.21 -16.94
N VAL A 303 -3.68 11.40 -17.45
CA VAL A 303 -3.90 12.60 -16.65
C VAL A 303 -5.40 12.75 -16.42
N LEU A 304 -5.79 13.12 -15.21
CA LEU A 304 -7.17 13.53 -14.93
C LEU A 304 -7.55 14.60 -15.95
N GLY A 305 -8.57 14.30 -16.77
CA GLY A 305 -9.17 15.34 -17.58
C GLY A 305 -9.68 16.41 -16.63
N VAL A 306 -8.96 17.53 -16.52
CA VAL A 306 -9.63 18.81 -16.28
C VAL A 306 -10.76 18.77 -17.29
N ASP A 307 -12.00 18.73 -16.83
CA ASP A 307 -13.18 18.75 -17.69
C ASP A 307 -12.90 19.79 -18.76
N ARG A 308 -12.48 19.34 -19.94
CA ARG A 308 -12.20 20.25 -21.04
C ARG A 308 -13.61 20.72 -21.33
N PRO A 309 -13.95 22.00 -21.06
CA PRO A 309 -15.26 22.50 -21.43
C PRO A 309 -15.46 22.08 -22.88
N PRO A 310 -16.60 21.49 -23.25
CA PRO A 310 -16.79 20.88 -24.55
C PRO A 310 -16.51 21.94 -25.61
N ASP A 311 -15.29 21.93 -26.15
CA ASP A 311 -14.90 22.84 -27.21
C ASP A 311 -15.83 22.52 -28.39
N ASP A 312 -16.37 23.60 -28.98
CA ASP A 312 -17.30 23.65 -30.10
C ASP A 312 -17.17 22.49 -31.12
N PRO A 313 -18.28 22.06 -31.77
CA PRO A 313 -18.29 20.96 -32.72
C PRO A 313 -17.47 21.29 -33.99
N ALA A 314 -16.17 21.02 -33.94
CA ALA A 314 -15.31 20.97 -35.11
C ALA A 314 -15.58 19.65 -35.86
N THR A 315 -16.28 19.79 -36.99
CA THR A 315 -16.33 18.96 -38.21
C THR A 315 -15.55 17.62 -38.18
N PRO A 316 -16.20 16.49 -38.53
CA PRO A 316 -15.61 15.16 -38.47
C PRO A 316 -14.55 14.95 -39.56
N ALA A 317 -13.35 14.53 -39.16
CA ALA A 317 -12.41 13.84 -40.03
C ALA A 317 -12.01 12.52 -39.34
N ASP A 318 -12.61 11.44 -39.85
CA ASP A 318 -12.19 10.04 -39.78
C ASP A 318 -11.68 9.49 -38.43
N ALA A 319 -12.63 9.09 -37.58
CA ALA A 319 -12.46 7.97 -36.66
C ALA A 319 -13.15 6.73 -37.26
N PRO A 320 -12.56 5.51 -37.18
CA PRO A 320 -13.22 4.29 -37.62
C PRO A 320 -14.46 4.06 -36.75
N THR A 321 -15.62 4.26 -37.37
CA THR A 321 -16.94 4.14 -36.76
C THR A 321 -17.31 2.66 -36.70
N HIS A 322 -17.38 2.06 -35.51
CA HIS A 322 -18.28 0.93 -35.29
C HIS A 322 -19.70 1.50 -35.19
N GLN A 323 -20.41 1.48 -36.32
CA GLN A 323 -21.81 1.88 -36.42
C GLN A 323 -22.69 0.88 -35.67
N TYR A 324 -23.23 1.31 -34.53
CA TYR A 324 -24.46 0.77 -33.96
C TYR A 324 -25.65 1.27 -34.80
N LEU A 325 -26.18 0.41 -35.66
CA LEU A 325 -27.51 0.58 -36.26
C LEU A 325 -28.55 0.03 -35.27
N SER A 326 -29.35 0.92 -34.72
CA SER A 326 -30.58 0.60 -34.02
C SER A 326 -31.69 0.38 -35.04
N ASP A 327 -32.06 -0.87 -35.29
CA ASP A 327 -33.34 -1.23 -35.91
C ASP A 327 -34.02 -2.28 -35.03
N THR A 328 -35.11 -1.88 -34.37
CA THR A 328 -36.08 -2.80 -33.75
C THR A 328 -36.85 -3.57 -34.82
N PRO A 329 -37.10 -4.87 -34.61
CA PRO A 329 -38.44 -5.37 -34.92
C PRO A 329 -39.04 -6.30 -33.84
N SER A 330 -40.37 -6.30 -33.86
CA SER A 330 -41.31 -7.01 -33.01
C SER A 330 -41.14 -8.53 -32.92
N SER A 331 -41.50 -8.99 -31.72
CA SER A 331 -42.04 -10.28 -31.26
C SER A 331 -42.45 -11.35 -32.29
N THR A 332 -41.99 -12.59 -32.09
CA THR A 332 -42.82 -13.82 -32.02
C THR A 332 -42.00 -15.00 -31.41
N PRO A 333 -42.65 -16.02 -30.79
CA PRO A 333 -41.96 -17.04 -29.99
C PRO A 333 -41.70 -18.33 -30.78
N VAL A 334 -40.51 -18.91 -30.62
CA VAL A 334 -40.21 -20.29 -31.05
C VAL A 334 -39.40 -21.02 -29.96
N THR A 335 -39.80 -22.28 -29.76
CA THR A 335 -39.36 -23.26 -28.76
C THR A 335 -37.95 -23.83 -29.03
N SER A 336 -37.19 -24.03 -27.94
CA SER A 336 -35.95 -24.83 -27.64
C SER A 336 -35.46 -25.91 -28.62
N PRO A 337 -34.18 -26.43 -28.58
CA PRO A 337 -33.30 -26.52 -27.39
C PRO A 337 -31.77 -26.32 -27.60
N GLY A 338 -31.05 -26.05 -26.49
CA GLY A 338 -29.63 -26.38 -26.34
C GLY A 338 -28.66 -25.19 -26.28
N ALA A 339 -28.59 -24.51 -25.14
CA ALA A 339 -27.51 -23.58 -24.84
C ALA A 339 -27.09 -23.73 -23.37
N VAL A 340 -25.81 -23.97 -23.17
CA VAL A 340 -25.12 -24.10 -21.89
C VAL A 340 -25.15 -22.72 -21.22
N ALA A 341 -25.79 -22.62 -20.06
CA ALA A 341 -25.91 -21.38 -19.30
C ALA A 341 -24.61 -21.12 -18.52
N TYR A 342 -23.88 -20.06 -18.87
CA TYR A 342 -22.98 -19.39 -17.94
C TYR A 342 -23.78 -18.35 -17.14
N ASN A 343 -24.38 -18.81 -16.03
CA ASN A 343 -24.90 -17.93 -14.97
C ASN A 343 -23.88 -17.89 -13.84
N LEU A 344 -22.96 -16.91 -13.78
CA LEU A 344 -22.15 -16.65 -12.57
C LEU A 344 -21.66 -15.19 -12.48
N LEU A 345 -22.51 -14.31 -11.97
CA LEU A 345 -22.15 -13.53 -10.78
C LEU A 345 -22.73 -14.35 -9.61
N PRO A 346 -21.97 -14.74 -8.57
CA PRO A 346 -22.59 -15.41 -7.44
C PRO A 346 -23.43 -14.38 -6.68
N ALA A 347 -24.74 -14.62 -6.60
CA ALA A 347 -25.49 -14.18 -5.43
C ALA A 347 -24.77 -14.76 -4.19
N ARG A 348 -24.57 -13.93 -3.14
CA ARG A 348 -24.05 -14.39 -1.84
C ARG A 348 -24.76 -15.70 -1.47
N PRO A 349 -24.05 -16.81 -1.18
CA PRO A 349 -24.70 -18.03 -0.76
C PRO A 349 -25.46 -17.78 0.54
N HIS A 350 -26.77 -18.00 0.51
CA HIS A 350 -27.58 -18.12 1.71
C HIS A 350 -27.22 -19.46 2.34
N PHE A 351 -26.36 -19.44 3.36
CA PHE A 351 -25.98 -20.63 4.11
C PHE A 351 -27.22 -21.18 4.85
N PRO A 352 -27.58 -22.46 4.70
CA PRO A 352 -28.53 -23.07 5.61
C PRO A 352 -27.93 -23.05 7.02
N ALA A 353 -28.71 -22.58 8.00
CA ALA A 353 -28.37 -22.65 9.40
C ALA A 353 -28.14 -24.11 9.81
N ASN A 354 -26.87 -24.53 9.81
CA ASN A 354 -26.43 -25.77 10.43
C ASN A 354 -25.77 -25.41 11.76
N ASP A 355 -26.12 -26.18 12.78
CA ASP A 355 -25.68 -26.08 14.17
C ASP A 355 -24.14 -26.06 14.31
N ALA A 356 -23.54 -24.88 14.20
CA ALA A 356 -22.13 -24.60 14.46
C ALA A 356 -21.94 -23.93 15.83
N SER A 357 -22.64 -24.43 16.87
CA SER A 357 -22.58 -23.88 18.23
C SER A 357 -21.30 -24.26 19.02
N ALA A 358 -20.18 -24.54 18.35
CA ALA A 358 -18.95 -24.99 19.01
C ALA A 358 -17.71 -24.12 18.77
N ASN A 359 -17.74 -23.15 17.84
CA ASN A 359 -16.59 -22.26 17.56
C ASN A 359 -16.89 -20.76 17.67
N ALA A 360 -18.05 -20.39 18.23
CA ALA A 360 -18.32 -19.00 18.59
C ALA A 360 -17.65 -18.69 19.95
N GLY A 361 -16.51 -17.99 19.93
CA GLY A 361 -15.94 -17.41 21.15
C GLY A 361 -14.42 -17.38 21.28
N ILE A 362 -13.66 -17.23 20.20
CA ILE A 362 -12.29 -16.69 20.35
C ILE A 362 -12.38 -15.20 19.99
N ASP A 363 -12.76 -14.39 20.98
CA ASP A 363 -12.67 -12.93 20.87
C ASP A 363 -11.24 -12.54 20.48
N ALA A 364 -11.03 -11.38 19.84
CA ALA A 364 -9.69 -10.89 19.49
C ALA A 364 -8.72 -10.85 20.70
N GLY A 365 -9.27 -10.77 21.92
CA GLY A 365 -8.53 -10.95 23.18
C GLY A 365 -7.98 -12.37 23.39
N GLY A 366 -8.70 -13.42 22.97
CA GLY A 366 -8.32 -14.82 23.09
C GLY A 366 -7.10 -15.21 22.24
N GLN A 367 -6.99 -14.71 21.01
CA GLN A 367 -5.77 -14.94 20.20
C GLN A 367 -4.54 -14.25 20.80
N THR A 368 -4.69 -13.03 21.31
CA THR A 368 -3.57 -12.33 21.97
C THR A 368 -3.16 -13.05 23.26
N GLY A 369 -4.13 -13.57 24.01
CA GLY A 369 -3.87 -14.42 25.17
C GLY A 369 -3.16 -15.73 24.81
N ALA A 370 -3.50 -16.34 23.67
CA ALA A 370 -2.80 -17.51 23.17
C ALA A 370 -1.33 -17.20 22.80
N ILE A 371 -1.09 -16.10 22.06
CA ILE A 371 0.27 -15.67 21.70
C ILE A 371 1.06 -15.27 22.97
N SER A 372 0.43 -14.61 23.92
CA SER A 372 1.06 -14.24 25.20
C SER A 372 1.38 -15.46 26.06
N GLY A 373 0.53 -16.49 26.08
CA GLY A 373 0.84 -17.76 26.75
C GLY A 373 1.96 -18.53 26.06
N ASP A 374 2.12 -18.35 24.75
CA ASP A 374 3.21 -18.93 23.96
C ASP A 374 4.53 -18.16 24.09
N ALA A 375 4.48 -16.91 24.54
CA ALA A 375 5.65 -16.07 24.77
C ALA A 375 6.58 -16.66 25.85
N ASP A 376 6.04 -17.47 26.77
CA ASP A 376 6.80 -18.15 27.82
C ASP A 376 7.51 -19.41 27.31
N ARG A 377 7.22 -19.84 26.08
CA ARG A 377 7.96 -20.92 25.42
C ARG A 377 9.33 -20.41 24.99
N VAL A 378 10.36 -21.23 25.21
CA VAL A 378 11.74 -20.91 24.80
C VAL A 378 12.07 -21.63 23.49
N GLY A 379 12.70 -20.90 22.56
CA GLY A 379 13.28 -21.45 21.35
C GLY A 379 12.25 -21.98 20.33
N PRO A 380 12.50 -23.13 19.68
CA PRO A 380 11.73 -23.56 18.49
C PRO A 380 10.21 -23.67 18.65
N LYS A 381 9.74 -23.99 19.86
CA LYS A 381 8.30 -24.11 20.12
C LYS A 381 7.56 -22.77 20.04
N ARG A 382 8.27 -21.66 20.31
CA ARG A 382 7.72 -20.30 20.20
C ARG A 382 7.53 -19.92 18.74
N VAL A 383 8.55 -20.10 17.92
CA VAL A 383 8.51 -19.82 16.47
C VAL A 383 7.36 -20.58 15.80
N VAL A 384 7.24 -21.88 16.08
CA VAL A 384 6.13 -22.70 15.57
C VAL A 384 4.76 -22.17 16.01
N SER A 385 4.59 -21.78 17.28
CA SER A 385 3.31 -21.28 17.77
C SER A 385 2.92 -19.93 17.17
N VAL A 386 3.88 -19.01 17.06
CA VAL A 386 3.65 -17.69 16.46
C VAL A 386 3.30 -17.83 14.98
N ALA A 387 4.10 -18.58 14.21
CA ALA A 387 3.81 -18.86 12.81
C ALA A 387 2.42 -19.51 12.66
N ARG A 388 2.11 -20.52 13.47
CA ARG A 388 0.79 -21.13 13.47
C ARG A 388 -0.33 -20.10 13.71
N THR A 389 -0.16 -19.17 14.64
CA THR A 389 -1.20 -18.16 14.91
C THR A 389 -1.39 -17.15 13.77
N LEU A 390 -0.31 -16.84 13.04
CA LEU A 390 -0.37 -15.97 11.86
C LEU A 390 -1.10 -16.67 10.69
N PHE A 391 -0.92 -17.98 10.53
CA PHE A 391 -1.46 -18.75 9.39
C PHE A 391 -2.77 -19.52 9.69
N ASP A 392 -3.11 -19.82 10.95
CA ASP A 392 -4.36 -20.51 11.36
C ASP A 392 -5.58 -19.58 11.41
N GLY A 393 -5.47 -18.37 10.85
CA GLY A 393 -6.44 -17.27 10.97
C GLY A 393 -7.87 -17.50 10.49
N GLY A 394 -8.20 -18.70 10.01
CA GLY A 394 -9.39 -18.96 9.20
C GLY A 394 -9.07 -18.92 7.71
N PRO A 395 -10.05 -19.22 6.85
CA PRO A 395 -9.88 -19.06 5.41
C PRO A 395 -9.46 -17.62 5.10
N SER A 396 -8.53 -17.46 4.15
CA SER A 396 -8.15 -16.14 3.65
C SER A 396 -9.40 -15.33 3.33
N GLU A 397 -9.47 -14.10 3.82
CA GLU A 397 -10.53 -13.16 3.40
C GLU A 397 -10.38 -12.73 1.95
N LEU A 398 -9.19 -12.92 1.37
CA LEU A 398 -9.00 -12.69 -0.06
C LEU A 398 -9.76 -13.78 -0.82
N PRO A 399 -10.59 -13.42 -1.81
CA PRO A 399 -11.27 -14.39 -2.63
C PRO A 399 -10.24 -15.21 -3.42
N GLY A 400 -10.44 -16.52 -3.49
CA GLY A 400 -9.62 -17.36 -4.36
C GLY A 400 -9.81 -18.86 -4.12
N GLU A 401 -9.49 -19.65 -5.13
CA GLU A 401 -9.43 -21.09 -5.03
C GLU A 401 -8.25 -21.51 -4.16
N PRO A 402 -8.44 -22.45 -3.21
CA PRO A 402 -7.34 -22.92 -2.38
C PRO A 402 -6.28 -23.63 -3.24
N MET A 403 -5.02 -23.21 -3.09
CA MET A 403 -3.86 -23.80 -3.75
C MET A 403 -2.86 -24.25 -2.68
N SER A 404 -2.53 -25.54 -2.66
CA SER A 404 -1.44 -26.05 -1.84
C SER A 404 -0.10 -25.92 -2.57
N LEU A 405 1.02 -26.06 -1.84
CA LEU A 405 2.35 -26.10 -2.46
C LEU A 405 2.49 -27.30 -3.42
N ALA A 406 1.81 -28.41 -3.12
CA ALA A 406 1.77 -29.57 -4.01
C ALA A 406 1.04 -29.26 -5.32
N ASP A 407 -0.09 -28.54 -5.26
CA ASP A 407 -0.82 -28.10 -6.45
C ASP A 407 0.02 -27.15 -7.30
N ALA A 408 0.70 -26.18 -6.66
CA ALA A 408 1.56 -25.23 -7.36
C ALA A 408 2.74 -25.91 -8.08
N LEU A 409 3.30 -26.97 -7.50
CA LEU A 409 4.40 -27.75 -8.06
C LEU A 409 3.95 -28.87 -9.00
N ALA A 410 2.64 -29.12 -9.13
CA ALA A 410 2.12 -30.21 -9.96
C ALA A 410 2.51 -29.98 -11.42
N GLY A 411 3.17 -30.98 -12.02
CA GLY A 411 3.63 -30.93 -13.41
C GLY A 411 4.79 -29.96 -13.67
N VAL A 412 5.41 -29.32 -12.68
CA VAL A 412 6.55 -28.42 -12.90
C VAL A 412 7.84 -29.24 -13.10
N ASP A 413 8.25 -29.41 -14.35
CA ASP A 413 9.49 -30.11 -14.73
C ASP A 413 10.73 -29.19 -14.72
N GLY A 414 10.52 -27.88 -14.66
CA GLY A 414 11.54 -26.83 -14.81
C GLY A 414 11.98 -26.19 -13.50
N ASP A 415 11.94 -24.85 -13.46
CA ASP A 415 12.39 -24.04 -12.33
C ASP A 415 11.45 -24.13 -11.12
N ARG A 416 11.50 -25.28 -10.44
CA ARG A 416 10.77 -25.53 -9.18
C ARG A 416 11.13 -24.51 -8.10
N MET A 417 12.33 -23.94 -8.13
CA MET A 417 12.78 -22.98 -7.12
C MET A 417 12.05 -21.64 -7.25
N THR A 418 11.79 -21.17 -8.47
CA THR A 418 10.97 -19.98 -8.70
C THR A 418 9.54 -20.19 -8.18
N VAL A 419 8.94 -21.36 -8.43
CA VAL A 419 7.59 -21.69 -7.91
C VAL A 419 7.57 -21.73 -6.37
N ILE A 420 8.57 -22.36 -5.74
CA ILE A 420 8.70 -22.40 -4.27
C ILE A 420 8.83 -20.99 -3.70
N THR A 421 9.68 -20.15 -4.31
CA THR A 421 9.87 -18.75 -3.88
C THR A 421 8.58 -17.96 -3.96
N ASN A 422 7.91 -18.01 -5.11
CA ASN A 422 6.65 -17.27 -5.33
C ASN A 422 5.53 -17.81 -4.43
N TYR A 423 5.49 -19.11 -4.16
CA TYR A 423 4.52 -19.70 -3.25
C TYR A 423 4.66 -19.15 -1.84
N TRP A 424 5.90 -19.11 -1.32
CA TRP A 424 6.13 -18.60 0.03
C TRP A 424 5.92 -17.11 0.13
N TRP A 425 6.28 -16.34 -0.90
CA TRP A 425 5.96 -14.92 -0.97
C TRP A 425 4.45 -14.64 -0.97
N ALA A 426 3.67 -15.40 -1.73
CA ALA A 426 2.21 -15.30 -1.73
C ALA A 426 1.61 -15.69 -0.37
N ALA A 427 2.13 -16.75 0.26
CA ALA A 427 1.68 -17.19 1.59
C ALA A 427 1.96 -16.16 2.68
N THR A 428 3.16 -15.57 2.74
CA THR A 428 3.47 -14.54 3.73
C THR A 428 2.75 -13.23 3.45
N SER A 429 2.53 -12.87 2.19
CA SER A 429 1.72 -11.69 1.83
C SER A 429 0.26 -11.83 2.27
N ASN A 430 -0.34 -13.02 2.08
CA ASN A 430 -1.68 -13.31 2.59
C ASN A 430 -1.74 -13.21 4.12
N ALA A 431 -0.76 -13.80 4.82
CA ALA A 431 -0.68 -13.71 6.28
C ALA A 431 -0.49 -12.25 6.77
N ARG A 432 0.24 -11.42 6.01
CA ARG A 432 0.43 -10.00 6.29
C ARG A 432 -0.89 -9.25 6.28
N VAL A 433 -1.73 -9.44 5.25
CA VAL A 433 -3.08 -8.83 5.18
C VAL A 433 -3.89 -9.16 6.42
N GLN A 434 -3.94 -10.44 6.79
CA GLN A 434 -4.68 -10.90 7.96
C GLN A 434 -4.16 -10.30 9.25
N ALA A 435 -2.84 -10.25 9.43
CA ALA A 435 -2.22 -9.64 10.60
C ALA A 435 -2.52 -8.13 10.67
N MET A 436 -2.44 -7.41 9.55
CA MET A 436 -2.72 -5.96 9.49
C MET A 436 -4.19 -5.65 9.77
N LYS A 437 -5.14 -6.43 9.24
CA LYS A 437 -6.57 -6.28 9.56
C LYS A 437 -6.87 -6.52 11.04
N ARG A 438 -6.20 -7.50 11.66
CA ARG A 438 -6.30 -7.73 13.11
C ARG A 438 -5.69 -6.59 13.93
N LEU A 439 -4.66 -5.92 13.43
CA LEU A 439 -4.12 -4.71 14.08
C LEU A 439 -5.07 -3.53 13.90
N LEU A 440 -5.61 -3.33 12.69
CA LEU A 440 -6.56 -2.27 12.38
C LEU A 440 -7.85 -2.39 13.21
N SER A 441 -8.44 -3.58 13.32
CA SER A 441 -9.66 -3.81 14.12
C SER A 441 -9.51 -3.54 15.61
N ARG A 442 -8.27 -3.40 16.11
CA ARG A 442 -8.00 -2.96 17.49
C ARG A 442 -7.94 -1.44 17.62
N LEU A 443 -7.63 -0.74 16.54
CA LEU A 443 -7.78 0.71 16.48
C LEU A 443 -9.28 0.98 16.40
N VAL A 444 -9.81 1.68 17.40
CA VAL A 444 -11.21 2.11 17.37
C VAL A 444 -11.38 3.00 16.15
N ALA A 445 -12.17 2.56 15.18
CA ALA A 445 -12.53 3.42 14.07
C ALA A 445 -13.18 4.68 14.65
N PRO A 446 -12.85 5.88 14.15
CA PRO A 446 -13.47 7.13 14.60
C PRO A 446 -14.95 7.09 14.22
N HIS A 447 -15.77 6.43 15.03
CA HIS A 447 -17.12 6.01 14.65
C HIS A 447 -18.16 7.13 14.59
N ASP A 448 -17.82 8.39 14.92
CA ASP A 448 -18.86 9.41 15.01
C ASP A 448 -18.40 10.87 14.97
N THR A 449 -17.14 11.15 14.62
CA THR A 449 -16.61 12.51 14.77
C THR A 449 -16.74 13.40 13.53
N GLY A 450 -17.30 12.88 12.44
CA GLY A 450 -17.22 13.53 11.12
C GLY A 450 -15.76 13.68 10.66
N VAL A 451 -15.56 14.20 9.44
CA VAL A 451 -14.23 14.47 8.86
C VAL A 451 -13.38 15.38 9.76
N THR A 452 -14.03 16.23 10.56
CA THR A 452 -13.37 17.14 11.51
C THR A 452 -12.74 16.44 12.72
N GLY A 453 -13.10 15.18 13.01
CA GLY A 453 -12.42 14.36 14.01
C GLY A 453 -11.21 13.58 13.51
N ASN A 454 -10.88 13.67 12.21
CA ASN A 454 -9.69 13.03 11.63
C ASN A 454 -8.38 13.65 12.12
N ALA A 455 -8.42 14.87 12.69
CA ALA A 455 -7.28 15.50 13.34
C ALA A 455 -6.97 14.95 14.75
N THR A 456 -7.74 13.98 15.24
CA THR A 456 -7.39 13.29 16.48
C THR A 456 -6.13 12.44 16.27
N PRO A 457 -5.23 12.35 17.26
CA PRO A 457 -4.05 11.50 17.17
C PRO A 457 -4.33 10.01 16.91
N LEU A 458 -5.54 9.51 17.15
CA LEU A 458 -5.95 8.15 16.77
C LEU A 458 -6.50 8.07 15.34
N GLY A 459 -7.17 9.12 14.85
CA GLY A 459 -7.77 9.16 13.52
C GLY A 459 -6.73 9.00 12.41
N TRP A 460 -5.69 9.83 12.38
CA TRP A 460 -4.65 9.70 11.34
C TRP A 460 -3.90 8.36 11.41
N ALA A 461 -3.69 7.81 12.61
CA ALA A 461 -3.02 6.52 12.80
C ALA A 461 -3.88 5.36 12.28
N TYR A 462 -5.21 5.42 12.49
CA TYR A 462 -6.16 4.51 11.88
C TYR A 462 -6.07 4.56 10.34
N PHE A 463 -6.11 5.77 9.74
CA PHE A 463 -6.02 5.90 8.29
C PHE A 463 -4.64 5.49 7.73
N ALA A 464 -3.55 5.72 8.47
CA ALA A 464 -2.23 5.22 8.10
C ALA A 464 -2.22 3.68 8.06
N GLN A 465 -2.77 3.02 9.08
CA GLN A 465 -2.90 1.56 9.09
C GLN A 465 -3.84 1.04 8.01
N LEU A 466 -4.95 1.74 7.75
CA LEU A 466 -5.90 1.36 6.70
C LEU A 466 -5.22 1.40 5.32
N ALA A 467 -4.42 2.42 5.05
CA ALA A 467 -3.59 2.47 3.85
C ALA A 467 -2.60 1.30 3.78
N ASP A 468 -1.92 0.97 4.89
CA ASP A 468 -1.01 -0.19 4.98
C ASP A 468 -1.73 -1.53 4.71
N VAL A 469 -2.98 -1.69 5.17
CA VAL A 469 -3.81 -2.88 4.87
C VAL A 469 -4.07 -2.99 3.37
N TYR A 470 -4.47 -1.90 2.72
CA TYR A 470 -4.73 -1.92 1.27
C TYR A 470 -3.45 -2.18 0.47
N GLU A 471 -2.30 -1.63 0.89
CA GLU A 471 -1.00 -1.94 0.30
C GLU A 471 -0.67 -3.44 0.44
N ALA A 472 -0.86 -4.02 1.62
CA ALA A 472 -0.66 -5.45 1.83
C ALA A 472 -1.61 -6.31 0.97
N GLU A 473 -2.86 -5.88 0.76
CA GLU A 473 -3.80 -6.58 -0.14
C GLU A 473 -3.28 -6.58 -1.57
N ILE A 474 -2.74 -5.45 -2.06
CA ILE A 474 -2.17 -5.35 -3.40
C ILE A 474 -0.92 -6.21 -3.56
N ASP A 475 -0.04 -6.21 -2.56
CA ASP A 475 1.16 -7.05 -2.54
C ASP A 475 0.77 -8.54 -2.59
N ALA A 476 -0.25 -8.94 -1.83
CA ALA A 476 -0.81 -10.29 -1.85
C ALA A 476 -1.38 -10.65 -3.23
N MET A 477 -2.21 -9.79 -3.84
CA MET A 477 -2.73 -10.00 -5.20
C MET A 477 -1.61 -10.18 -6.23
N THR A 478 -0.56 -9.35 -6.13
CA THR A 478 0.60 -9.41 -7.01
C THR A 478 1.34 -10.74 -6.86
N ALA A 479 1.63 -11.13 -5.61
CA ALA A 479 2.32 -12.38 -5.30
C ALA A 479 1.53 -13.62 -5.75
N MET A 480 0.20 -13.62 -5.58
CA MET A 480 -0.68 -14.70 -6.05
C MET A 480 -0.68 -14.81 -7.57
N HIS A 481 -0.70 -13.68 -8.29
CA HIS A 481 -0.61 -13.68 -9.74
C HIS A 481 0.76 -14.18 -10.24
N GLU A 482 1.86 -13.79 -9.61
CA GLU A 482 3.21 -14.30 -9.93
C GLU A 482 3.35 -15.81 -9.68
N LEU A 483 2.73 -16.31 -8.61
CA LEU A 483 2.64 -17.74 -8.34
C LEU A 483 1.88 -18.47 -9.46
N VAL A 484 0.69 -18.01 -9.83
CA VAL A 484 -0.09 -18.61 -10.93
C VAL A 484 0.72 -18.60 -12.22
N ALA A 485 1.34 -17.47 -12.57
CA ALA A 485 2.12 -17.30 -13.80
C ALA A 485 3.35 -18.22 -13.91
N THR A 486 3.90 -18.67 -12.76
CA THR A 486 5.07 -19.56 -12.72
C THR A 486 4.71 -21.02 -12.47
N SER A 487 3.50 -21.29 -11.98
CA SER A 487 2.95 -22.64 -11.81
C SER A 487 2.36 -23.21 -13.12
N ARG A 488 1.96 -24.49 -13.11
CA ARG A 488 1.08 -25.09 -14.14
C ARG A 488 -0.38 -25.18 -13.69
N TRP A 489 -0.81 -24.25 -12.83
CA TRP A 489 -2.17 -24.24 -12.31
C TRP A 489 -3.21 -24.03 -13.43
N GLU A 490 -4.19 -24.92 -13.49
CA GLU A 490 -5.27 -24.89 -14.49
C GLU A 490 -6.57 -24.23 -13.96
N GLY A 491 -6.62 -23.89 -12.66
CA GLY A 491 -7.77 -23.26 -12.03
C GLY A 491 -7.86 -21.75 -12.29
N SER A 492 -8.63 -21.06 -11.46
CA SER A 492 -8.79 -19.61 -11.54
C SER A 492 -7.48 -18.86 -11.23
N ALA A 493 -7.34 -17.64 -11.75
CA ALA A 493 -6.21 -16.76 -11.45
C ALA A 493 -6.24 -16.24 -10.01
N ASP A 494 -7.41 -16.24 -9.38
CA ASP A 494 -7.60 -15.88 -7.98
C ASP A 494 -7.34 -17.12 -7.12
N VAL A 495 -6.13 -17.23 -6.56
CA VAL A 495 -5.72 -18.39 -5.75
C VAL A 495 -5.40 -17.97 -4.33
N CYS A 496 -5.61 -18.86 -3.36
CA CYS A 496 -5.22 -18.63 -1.96
C CYS A 496 -4.33 -19.77 -1.47
N THR A 497 -3.13 -19.44 -1.00
CA THR A 497 -2.18 -20.43 -0.49
C THR A 497 -2.68 -21.08 0.80
N THR A 498 -2.56 -22.40 0.91
CA THR A 498 -3.12 -23.18 2.02
C THR A 498 -2.08 -23.96 2.84
N THR A 499 -0.91 -24.21 2.28
CA THR A 499 0.20 -24.88 2.98
C THR A 499 0.87 -23.93 3.97
N VAL A 500 0.90 -24.32 5.24
CA VAL A 500 1.56 -23.58 6.32
C VAL A 500 3.08 -23.68 6.16
N PRO A 501 3.82 -22.55 6.27
CA PRO A 501 5.29 -22.55 6.18
C PRO A 501 5.95 -23.32 7.32
N HIS A 502 7.14 -23.84 7.05
CA HIS A 502 7.98 -24.45 8.06
C HIS A 502 8.48 -23.39 9.05
N ALA A 503 8.23 -23.61 10.34
CA ALA A 503 8.61 -22.68 11.41
C ALA A 503 9.46 -23.35 12.52
N GLY A 504 9.63 -24.68 12.47
CA GLY A 504 10.52 -25.40 13.38
C GLY A 504 11.97 -25.37 12.92
N ARG A 505 12.88 -25.99 13.68
CA ARG A 505 14.25 -26.20 13.20
C ARG A 505 14.29 -27.33 12.18
N TYR A 506 14.58 -26.98 10.93
CA TYR A 506 14.75 -27.92 9.84
C TYR A 506 16.00 -28.79 10.06
N ARG A 507 15.86 -30.11 9.91
CA ARG A 507 16.96 -31.05 10.11
C ARG A 507 17.65 -31.34 8.79
N THR A 508 18.69 -30.59 8.48
CA THR A 508 19.58 -30.89 7.35
C THR A 508 20.21 -32.28 7.58
N LYS A 509 20.13 -33.16 6.58
CA LYS A 509 20.69 -34.52 6.65
C LYS A 509 22.07 -34.58 6.00
N ALA A 510 22.81 -33.47 6.01
CA ALA A 510 24.11 -33.33 5.34
C ALA A 510 25.07 -34.47 5.73
N ASP A 511 25.13 -34.84 7.02
CA ASP A 511 26.01 -35.90 7.51
C ASP A 511 25.60 -37.33 7.07
N ARG A 512 24.36 -37.53 6.61
CA ARG A 512 23.87 -38.85 6.18
C ARG A 512 24.06 -39.09 4.68
N GLN A 513 24.43 -38.08 3.91
CA GLN A 513 24.66 -38.20 2.47
C GLN A 513 26.04 -38.80 2.21
N THR A 514 26.10 -40.13 2.12
CA THR A 514 27.38 -40.87 2.19
C THR A 514 27.96 -41.26 0.83
N LYS A 515 27.33 -40.98 -0.32
CA LYS A 515 27.74 -41.68 -1.55
C LYS A 515 27.79 -40.93 -2.90
N TRP A 516 27.22 -39.75 -3.11
CA TRP A 516 26.94 -39.32 -4.51
C TRP A 516 27.16 -37.87 -4.95
N GLN A 517 27.79 -36.96 -4.18
CA GLN A 517 27.83 -35.55 -4.60
C GLN A 517 29.26 -34.99 -4.73
N THR A 518 29.58 -34.59 -5.96
CA THR A 518 30.73 -33.77 -6.37
C THR A 518 30.70 -32.37 -5.70
N ASP A 519 29.55 -31.95 -5.17
CA ASP A 519 29.29 -30.59 -4.66
C ASP A 519 29.06 -30.55 -3.14
N ARG A 520 29.89 -31.28 -2.38
CA ARG A 520 29.76 -31.35 -0.90
C ARG A 520 29.85 -29.99 -0.22
N ASP A 521 30.69 -29.10 -0.75
CA ASP A 521 30.90 -27.76 -0.18
C ASP A 521 29.70 -26.85 -0.40
N GLU A 522 29.06 -26.91 -1.58
CA GLU A 522 27.83 -26.16 -1.88
C GLU A 522 26.68 -26.62 -0.97
N ILE A 523 26.50 -27.94 -0.80
CA ILE A 523 25.46 -28.49 0.08
C ILE A 523 25.71 -28.10 1.54
N ALA A 524 26.97 -28.07 1.98
CA ALA A 524 27.33 -27.59 3.31
C ALA A 524 27.03 -26.09 3.48
N GLN A 525 27.29 -25.28 2.46
CA GLN A 525 26.95 -23.86 2.45
C GLN A 525 25.43 -23.63 2.52
N LEU A 526 24.64 -24.35 1.72
CA LEU A 526 23.18 -24.28 1.76
C LEU A 526 22.63 -24.74 3.12
N ALA A 527 23.21 -25.80 3.71
CA ALA A 527 22.82 -26.25 5.05
C ALA A 527 23.10 -25.17 6.12
N GLN A 528 24.25 -24.49 6.03
CA GLN A 528 24.57 -23.36 6.91
C GLN A 528 23.60 -22.19 6.70
N GLN A 529 23.25 -21.86 5.45
CA GLN A 529 22.25 -20.82 5.15
C GLN A 529 20.89 -21.13 5.78
N VAL A 530 20.44 -22.39 5.77
CA VAL A 530 19.21 -22.80 6.47
C VAL A 530 19.31 -22.56 7.98
N ASP A 531 20.44 -22.89 8.61
CA ASP A 531 20.65 -22.65 10.05
C ASP A 531 20.71 -21.13 10.37
N ASP A 532 21.37 -20.33 9.52
CA ASP A 532 21.47 -18.88 9.69
C ASP A 532 20.10 -18.19 9.54
N ALA A 533 19.33 -18.58 8.52
CA ALA A 533 17.97 -18.09 8.29
C ALA A 533 17.04 -18.46 9.45
N TYR A 534 17.18 -19.66 10.03
CA TYR A 534 16.41 -20.04 11.22
C TYR A 534 16.76 -19.18 12.46
N GLN A 535 18.04 -18.86 12.66
CA GLN A 535 18.46 -17.98 13.76
C GLN A 535 17.88 -16.57 13.59
N ALA A 536 17.86 -16.04 12.36
CA ALA A 536 17.22 -14.78 12.05
C ALA A 536 15.71 -14.82 12.37
N LEU A 537 15.01 -15.90 11.96
CA LEU A 537 13.60 -16.11 12.25
C LEU A 537 13.31 -16.18 13.77
N ASP A 538 14.11 -16.88 14.56
CA ASP A 538 13.93 -16.94 16.03
C ASP A 538 14.15 -15.59 16.71
N LEU A 539 15.13 -14.81 16.23
CA LEU A 539 15.36 -13.43 16.70
C LEU A 539 14.15 -12.54 16.40
N ARG A 540 13.66 -12.53 15.15
CA ARG A 540 12.49 -11.72 14.76
C ARG A 540 11.22 -12.15 15.48
N THR A 541 11.04 -13.45 15.71
CA THR A 541 9.95 -13.98 16.54
C THR A 541 10.03 -13.42 17.97
N THR A 542 11.23 -13.33 18.55
CA THR A 542 11.43 -12.76 19.89
C THR A 542 11.03 -11.29 19.91
N LEU A 543 11.49 -10.50 18.93
CA LEU A 543 11.14 -9.07 18.82
C LEU A 543 9.64 -8.85 18.64
N TYR A 544 8.96 -9.69 17.84
CA TYR A 544 7.51 -9.65 17.67
C TYR A 544 6.76 -9.93 18.99
N VAL A 545 7.18 -10.97 19.71
CA VAL A 545 6.60 -11.31 21.02
C VAL A 545 6.83 -10.19 22.03
N ASP A 546 8.01 -9.58 22.06
CA ASP A 546 8.32 -8.45 22.94
C ASP A 546 7.47 -7.22 22.59
N ALA A 547 7.24 -6.96 21.30
CA ALA A 547 6.34 -5.90 20.85
C ALA A 547 4.87 -6.13 21.30
N LEU A 548 4.41 -7.38 21.33
CA LEU A 548 3.09 -7.75 21.85
C LEU A 548 3.00 -7.68 23.38
N ARG A 549 4.05 -8.08 24.09
CA ARG A 549 4.11 -8.01 25.56
C ARG A 549 4.10 -6.58 26.07
N ALA A 550 4.90 -5.71 25.44
CA ALA A 550 4.92 -4.29 25.78
C ALA A 550 3.52 -3.64 25.73
N ASP A 551 2.63 -4.14 24.86
CA ASP A 551 1.24 -3.70 24.76
C ASP A 551 0.36 -4.27 25.88
N THR A 552 0.58 -5.52 26.30
CA THR A 552 -0.21 -6.14 27.38
C THR A 552 0.11 -5.50 28.72
N ASP A 553 1.41 -5.25 28.98
CA ASP A 553 1.88 -4.58 30.19
C ASP A 553 1.38 -3.14 30.27
N GLN A 554 1.30 -2.45 29.14
CA GLN A 554 0.69 -1.11 29.06
C GLN A 554 -0.84 -1.18 29.16
N GLY A 555 -1.50 -2.10 28.47
CA GLY A 555 -2.97 -2.14 28.35
C GLY A 555 -3.71 -2.52 29.63
N GLY A 556 -3.13 -3.36 30.48
CA GLY A 556 -3.77 -3.82 31.72
C GLY A 556 -3.87 -2.76 32.83
N ALA A 557 -2.86 -1.89 32.94
CA ALA A 557 -2.85 -0.78 33.91
C ALA A 557 -3.31 0.54 33.28
N SER A 558 -3.15 0.69 31.95
CA SER A 558 -3.38 1.95 31.26
C SER A 558 -4.77 2.04 30.63
N ARG A 559 -5.56 1.01 30.29
CA ARG A 559 -6.89 1.29 29.68
C ARG A 559 -7.85 2.09 30.59
N THR A 560 -7.76 1.91 31.91
CA THR A 560 -8.51 2.72 32.88
C THR A 560 -7.86 4.06 33.18
N SER A 561 -6.53 4.21 33.01
CA SER A 561 -5.81 5.48 33.28
C SER A 561 -5.42 6.26 32.02
N ALA A 562 -5.51 5.69 30.81
CA ALA A 562 -5.22 6.27 29.50
C ALA A 562 -6.39 7.09 28.99
N ALA A 563 -7.62 6.69 29.37
CA ALA A 563 -8.76 7.58 29.37
C ALA A 563 -8.49 8.86 30.19
N GLU A 564 -7.58 8.81 31.18
CA GLU A 564 -7.17 9.96 32.00
C GLU A 564 -5.79 10.55 31.60
N SER A 565 -4.92 9.77 30.95
CA SER A 565 -3.48 10.08 30.70
C SER A 565 -3.23 10.61 29.28
N ASN A 566 -4.18 10.51 28.35
CA ASN A 566 -4.11 11.18 27.03
C ASN A 566 -2.81 10.91 26.22
N ASP A 567 -2.03 9.86 26.50
CA ASP A 567 -0.75 9.62 25.82
C ASP A 567 -0.91 8.81 24.51
N VAL A 568 -1.71 9.35 23.59
CA VAL A 568 -1.97 8.74 22.29
C VAL A 568 -0.69 8.47 21.50
N ASP A 569 0.34 9.30 21.68
CA ASP A 569 1.64 9.10 21.01
C ASP A 569 2.31 7.77 21.45
N ALA A 570 2.10 7.30 22.68
CA ALA A 570 2.62 6.00 23.11
C ALA A 570 1.86 4.84 22.45
N GLU A 571 0.54 4.97 22.32
CA GLU A 571 -0.32 3.98 21.67
C GLU A 571 0.02 3.84 20.18
N VAL A 572 0.14 4.95 19.46
CA VAL A 572 0.54 4.93 18.04
C VAL A 572 1.95 4.34 17.87
N ARG A 573 2.90 4.66 18.76
CA ARG A 573 4.23 4.03 18.75
C ARG A 573 4.18 2.53 19.02
N SER A 574 3.32 2.08 19.92
CA SER A 574 3.09 0.65 20.18
C SER A 574 2.56 -0.05 18.94
N TRP A 575 1.57 0.56 18.29
CA TRP A 575 1.01 0.08 17.04
C TRP A 575 2.06 -0.02 15.92
N GLN A 576 2.83 1.04 15.67
CA GLN A 576 3.88 1.02 14.64
C GLN A 576 4.93 -0.07 14.89
N ARG A 577 5.37 -0.25 16.16
CA ARG A 577 6.31 -1.33 16.50
C ARG A 577 5.75 -2.71 16.19
N ARG A 578 4.44 -2.92 16.39
CA ARG A 578 3.78 -4.19 16.04
C ARG A 578 3.73 -4.39 14.54
N HIS A 579 3.39 -3.35 13.79
CA HIS A 579 3.41 -3.39 12.33
C HIS A 579 4.82 -3.78 11.82
N ASP A 580 5.85 -3.03 12.21
CA ASP A 580 7.24 -3.29 11.82
C ASP A 580 7.68 -4.72 12.20
N ALA A 581 7.30 -5.20 13.39
CA ALA A 581 7.67 -6.53 13.86
C ALA A 581 6.93 -7.67 13.14
N VAL A 582 5.70 -7.45 12.68
CA VAL A 582 4.97 -8.42 11.83
C VAL A 582 5.67 -8.56 10.48
N ASP A 583 6.00 -7.44 9.85
CA ASP A 583 6.65 -7.42 8.53
C ASP A 583 8.03 -8.10 8.60
N ASP A 584 8.85 -7.75 9.59
CA ASP A 584 10.16 -8.38 9.82
C ASP A 584 10.06 -9.90 10.03
N LEU A 585 9.05 -10.35 10.79
CA LEU A 585 8.85 -11.76 11.09
C LEU A 585 8.40 -12.55 9.84
N LEU A 586 7.45 -12.01 9.08
CA LEU A 586 6.94 -12.66 7.86
C LEU A 586 8.01 -12.71 6.77
N ALA A 587 8.84 -11.67 6.63
CA ALA A 587 9.99 -11.68 5.73
C ALA A 587 11.00 -12.77 6.12
N ALA A 588 11.40 -12.84 7.40
CA ALA A 588 12.31 -13.87 7.88
C ALA A 588 11.75 -15.30 7.73
N LEU A 589 10.43 -15.46 7.84
CA LEU A 589 9.76 -16.75 7.62
C LEU A 589 9.76 -17.16 6.14
N ALA A 590 9.55 -16.22 5.21
CA ALA A 590 9.69 -16.48 3.78
C ALA A 590 11.13 -16.88 3.43
N ASP A 591 12.12 -16.09 3.85
CA ASP A 591 13.55 -16.35 3.60
C ASP A 591 13.98 -17.72 4.11
N TYR A 592 13.49 -18.10 5.30
CA TYR A 592 13.77 -19.40 5.88
C TYR A 592 13.23 -20.56 5.01
N ASN A 593 12.00 -20.44 4.52
CA ASN A 593 11.39 -21.47 3.68
C ASN A 593 11.98 -21.51 2.26
N VAL A 594 12.44 -20.38 1.74
CA VAL A 594 13.23 -20.30 0.51
C VAL A 594 14.58 -21.01 0.68
N ALA A 595 15.29 -20.76 1.78
CA ALA A 595 16.56 -21.45 2.07
C ALA A 595 16.38 -22.97 2.21
N ILE A 596 15.28 -23.43 2.85
CA ILE A 596 14.92 -24.86 2.88
C ILE A 596 14.71 -25.38 1.46
N GLY A 597 13.99 -24.64 0.62
CA GLY A 597 13.76 -24.98 -0.80
C GLY A 597 15.05 -25.19 -1.58
N GLN A 598 15.99 -24.24 -1.47
CA GLN A 598 17.29 -24.31 -2.13
C GLN A 598 18.09 -25.54 -1.68
N TYR A 599 18.18 -25.75 -0.36
CA TYR A 599 18.87 -26.92 0.20
C TYR A 599 18.25 -28.24 -0.27
N VAL A 600 16.92 -28.34 -0.24
CA VAL A 600 16.19 -29.57 -0.60
C VAL A 600 16.34 -29.90 -2.08
N LEU A 601 16.26 -28.91 -2.97
CA LEU A 601 16.45 -29.12 -4.41
C LEU A 601 17.90 -29.47 -4.78
N ALA A 602 18.89 -29.02 -4.00
CA ALA A 602 20.29 -29.42 -4.18
C ALA A 602 20.57 -30.85 -3.69
N VAL A 603 19.82 -31.30 -2.68
CA VAL A 603 20.00 -32.60 -2.01
C VAL A 603 19.23 -33.73 -2.67
N LEU A 604 18.03 -33.47 -3.19
CA LEU A 604 17.17 -34.48 -3.82
C LEU A 604 17.54 -34.70 -5.28
N PRO A 605 17.30 -35.90 -5.83
CA PRO A 605 17.36 -36.15 -7.26
C PRO A 605 16.46 -35.18 -8.04
N LYS A 606 16.91 -34.76 -9.23
CA LYS A 606 16.13 -33.82 -10.08
C LYS A 606 14.78 -34.39 -10.51
N ASP A 607 14.68 -35.70 -10.59
CA ASP A 607 13.50 -36.48 -10.95
C ASP A 607 12.64 -36.90 -9.75
N GLU A 608 12.94 -36.38 -8.55
CA GLU A 608 12.14 -36.67 -7.35
C GLU A 608 10.68 -36.24 -7.57
N PRO A 609 9.70 -37.12 -7.27
CA PRO A 609 8.28 -36.80 -7.42
C PRO A 609 7.84 -35.66 -6.50
N THR A 610 6.89 -34.85 -6.97
CA THR A 610 6.40 -33.65 -6.26
C THR A 610 5.95 -33.95 -4.83
N ASP A 611 5.24 -35.06 -4.59
CA ASP A 611 4.76 -35.42 -3.25
C ASP A 611 5.91 -35.64 -2.27
N ALA A 612 7.00 -36.29 -2.71
CA ALA A 612 8.18 -36.53 -1.89
C ALA A 612 8.93 -35.22 -1.61
N LEU A 613 9.06 -34.35 -2.61
CA LEU A 613 9.61 -33.00 -2.47
C LEU A 613 8.82 -32.19 -1.44
N VAL A 614 7.49 -32.10 -1.58
CA VAL A 614 6.62 -31.34 -0.67
C VAL A 614 6.66 -31.90 0.74
N SER A 615 6.65 -33.23 0.91
CA SER A 615 6.78 -33.87 2.23
C SER A 615 8.11 -33.57 2.93
N THR A 616 9.14 -33.20 2.15
CA THR A 616 10.45 -32.79 2.66
C THR A 616 10.47 -31.31 3.01
N LEU A 617 9.83 -30.46 2.21
CA LEU A 617 9.72 -29.01 2.46
C LEU A 617 8.84 -28.69 3.67
N VAL A 618 7.75 -29.45 3.85
CA VAL A 618 6.73 -29.20 4.87
C VAL A 618 6.86 -30.26 5.97
N VAL A 619 7.18 -29.83 7.19
CA VAL A 619 7.08 -30.75 8.34
C VAL A 619 5.61 -30.93 8.68
N THR A 620 5.06 -32.06 8.24
CA THR A 620 3.78 -32.55 8.78
C THR A 620 3.99 -32.83 10.26
N GLY A 621 3.40 -31.98 11.12
CA GLY A 621 3.42 -32.17 12.56
C GLY A 621 2.79 -33.51 12.92
N LYS A 622 3.62 -34.54 13.07
CA LYS A 622 3.26 -35.80 13.73
C LYS A 622 3.59 -35.74 15.21
#